data_AF-A0A2K4K396-F1
#
_entry.id   AF-A0A2K4K396-F1
#
_cell.length_a   1.000
_cell.length_b   1.000
_cell.length_c   1.000
_cell.angle_alpha   90.00
_cell.angle_beta   90.00
_cell.angle_gamma   90.00
#
_symmetry.space_group_name_H-M   'P 1'
#
loop_
_entity.id
_entity.type
_entity.pdbx_description
1 polymer ?
#
loop_
_entity_poly.entity_id
_entity_poly.type
_entity_poly.pdbx_seq_one_letter_code
_entity_poly.pdbx_strand_id
1 'polypeptide(L)'
;MRSKKSQAVLTRLKQITGTKSDASLSSALKISPQTLSSWKGRDSTPYSLCVDIAQTRGISLDWLLLGEGPVLRPVAGHSPEENQDNSNRENTILALWRLLNEEDRHAIQHALEEKRRLRDMELQLAEMAAILATLQPAKET
;
A
#
# COMPACT_ATOMS: atom_id res chain seq x y z
N MET A 1 -33.40 -0.48 -8.25
CA MET A 1 -32.26 -1.11 -7.57
C MET A 1 -31.57 -0.05 -6.73
N ARG A 2 -31.73 -0.08 -5.39
CA ARG A 2 -31.08 0.88 -4.48
C ARG A 2 -29.58 0.69 -4.57
N SER A 3 -28.86 1.72 -4.95
CA SER A 3 -27.43 1.59 -5.18
C SER A 3 -26.68 1.40 -3.85
N LYS A 4 -25.81 0.40 -3.86
CA LYS A 4 -25.13 -0.13 -2.69
C LYS A 4 -23.95 0.75 -2.27
N LYS A 5 -23.51 1.68 -3.12
CA LYS A 5 -22.25 2.43 -2.94
C LYS A 5 -22.39 3.50 -1.86
N SER A 6 -23.40 4.38 -1.93
CA SER A 6 -23.60 5.40 -0.90
C SER A 6 -23.90 4.78 0.47
N GLN A 7 -24.70 3.72 0.51
CA GLN A 7 -24.99 2.98 1.75
C GLN A 7 -23.75 2.33 2.36
N ALA A 8 -22.84 1.79 1.55
CA ALA A 8 -21.58 1.24 2.04
C ALA A 8 -20.70 2.33 2.67
N VAL A 9 -20.57 3.50 2.02
CA VAL A 9 -19.81 4.64 2.56
C VAL A 9 -20.43 5.14 3.87
N LEU A 10 -21.76 5.30 3.93
CA LEU A 10 -22.46 5.69 5.17
C LEU A 10 -22.25 4.67 6.31
N THR A 11 -22.16 3.38 5.98
CA THR A 11 -21.91 2.32 6.96
C THR A 11 -20.49 2.41 7.51
N ARG A 12 -19.49 2.66 6.66
CA ARG A 12 -18.10 2.90 7.09
C ARG A 12 -17.97 4.20 7.89
N LEU A 13 -18.67 5.26 7.49
CA LEU A 13 -18.76 6.51 8.25
C LEU A 13 -19.31 6.26 9.67
N LYS A 14 -20.32 5.40 9.83
CA LYS A 14 -20.82 4.99 11.14
C LYS A 14 -19.80 4.22 11.98
N GLN A 15 -19.03 3.32 11.34
CA GLN A 15 -18.01 2.54 12.02
C GLN A 15 -16.92 3.47 12.60
N ILE A 16 -16.46 4.45 11.83
CA ILE A 16 -15.39 5.35 12.27
C ILE A 16 -15.86 6.39 13.30
N THR A 17 -17.14 6.78 13.28
CA THR A 17 -17.73 7.68 14.28
C THR A 17 -18.25 6.95 15.51
N GLY A 18 -18.30 5.60 15.50
CA GLY A 18 -18.88 4.79 16.58
C GLY A 18 -20.40 4.92 16.72
N THR A 19 -21.09 5.48 15.71
CA THR A 19 -22.53 5.79 15.80
C THR A 19 -23.37 4.66 15.22
N LYS A 20 -24.46 4.28 15.91
CA LYS A 20 -25.40 3.24 15.43
C LYS A 20 -26.56 3.80 14.61
N SER A 21 -26.98 5.04 14.89
CA SER A 21 -28.14 5.68 14.23
C SER A 21 -27.72 6.77 13.23
N ASP A 22 -28.56 7.01 12.22
CA ASP A 22 -28.38 8.09 11.25
C ASP A 22 -28.43 9.48 11.95
N ALA A 23 -29.25 9.62 12.99
CA ALA A 23 -29.34 10.84 13.80
C ALA A 23 -28.03 11.10 14.56
N SER A 24 -27.46 10.08 15.21
CA SER A 24 -26.18 10.18 15.91
C SER A 24 -25.03 10.48 14.95
N LEU A 25 -25.05 9.89 13.75
CA LEU A 25 -24.09 10.20 12.69
C LEU A 25 -24.20 11.67 12.26
N SER A 26 -25.42 12.18 12.08
CA SER A 26 -25.65 13.59 11.71
C SER A 26 -25.05 14.55 12.72
N SER A 27 -25.21 14.28 14.02
CA SER A 27 -24.62 15.07 15.09
C SER A 27 -23.09 14.95 15.12
N ALA A 28 -22.56 13.74 14.95
CA ALA A 28 -21.11 13.50 14.93
C ALA A 28 -20.41 14.17 13.74
N LEU A 29 -21.11 14.29 12.61
CA LEU A 29 -20.62 14.92 11.38
C LEU A 29 -21.04 16.39 11.26
N LYS A 30 -21.76 16.94 12.26
CA LYS A 30 -22.28 18.32 12.29
C LYS A 30 -23.12 18.70 11.04
N ILE A 31 -23.91 17.76 10.54
CA ILE A 31 -24.81 17.95 9.39
C ILE A 31 -26.28 17.77 9.80
N SER A 32 -27.20 18.36 9.04
CA SER A 32 -28.64 18.15 9.28
C SER A 32 -29.03 16.69 9.01
N PRO A 33 -29.90 16.07 9.84
CA PRO A 33 -30.47 14.76 9.58
C PRO A 33 -31.14 14.66 8.19
N GLN A 34 -31.73 15.77 7.72
CA GLN A 34 -32.35 15.85 6.39
C GLN A 34 -31.32 15.67 5.26
N THR A 35 -30.10 16.18 5.43
CA THR A 35 -29.01 16.03 4.47
C THR A 35 -28.59 14.56 4.35
N LEU A 36 -28.48 13.86 5.47
CA LEU A 36 -28.20 12.42 5.49
C LEU A 36 -29.32 11.59 4.83
N SER A 37 -30.59 11.92 5.14
CA SER A 37 -31.74 11.31 4.47
C SER A 37 -31.75 11.58 2.97
N SER A 38 -31.34 12.78 2.54
CA SER A 38 -31.23 13.15 1.13
C SER A 38 -30.16 12.34 0.41
N TRP A 39 -28.98 12.20 1.00
CA TRP A 39 -27.90 11.37 0.43
C TRP A 39 -28.31 9.90 0.29
N LYS A 40 -28.97 9.35 1.31
CA LYS A 40 -29.49 7.98 1.30
C LYS A 40 -30.61 7.78 0.29
N GLY A 41 -31.46 8.79 0.09
CA GLY A 41 -32.57 8.75 -0.87
C GLY A 41 -32.13 8.95 -2.32
N ARG A 42 -31.13 9.80 -2.55
CA ARG A 42 -30.59 10.15 -3.88
C ARG A 42 -29.37 9.33 -4.29
N ASP A 43 -28.93 8.41 -3.43
CA ASP A 43 -27.71 7.63 -3.61
C ASP A 43 -26.45 8.49 -3.85
N SER A 44 -26.40 9.65 -3.20
CA SER A 44 -25.30 10.59 -3.35
C SER A 44 -24.23 10.32 -2.30
N THR A 45 -22.96 10.22 -2.73
CA THR A 45 -21.83 10.01 -1.81
C THR A 45 -21.25 11.37 -1.39
N PRO A 46 -21.13 11.66 -0.09
CA PRO A 46 -20.62 12.94 0.39
C PRO A 46 -19.08 12.97 0.36
N TYR A 47 -18.51 13.15 -0.84
CA TYR A 47 -17.06 13.11 -1.05
C TYR A 47 -16.31 14.17 -0.23
N SER A 48 -16.80 15.41 -0.20
CA SER A 48 -16.18 16.49 0.59
C SER A 48 -16.06 16.11 2.06
N LEU A 49 -17.15 15.63 2.64
CA LEU A 49 -17.18 15.19 4.03
C LEU A 49 -16.25 14.00 4.29
N CYS A 50 -16.17 13.06 3.34
CA CYS A 50 -15.25 11.92 3.43
C CYS A 50 -13.79 12.40 3.48
N VAL A 51 -13.43 13.41 2.67
CA VAL A 51 -12.10 14.02 2.67
C VAL A 51 -11.81 14.72 4.00
N ASP A 52 -12.75 15.52 4.51
CA ASP A 52 -12.59 16.25 5.78
C ASP A 52 -12.38 15.29 6.96
N ILE A 53 -13.17 14.21 7.02
CA ILE A 53 -13.04 13.19 8.07
C ILE A 53 -11.74 12.41 7.91
N ALA A 54 -11.39 12.03 6.68
CA ALA A 54 -10.13 11.34 6.38
C ALA A 54 -8.93 12.17 6.83
N GLN A 55 -8.96 13.49 6.63
CA GLN A 55 -7.91 14.40 7.08
C GLN A 55 -7.91 14.58 8.60
N THR A 56 -9.06 14.80 9.21
CA THR A 56 -9.18 15.05 10.66
C THR A 56 -8.84 13.83 11.51
N ARG A 57 -9.19 12.62 11.04
CA ARG A 57 -9.02 11.37 11.80
C ARG A 57 -7.86 10.50 11.29
N GLY A 58 -7.16 10.92 10.24
CA GLY A 58 -6.08 10.14 9.63
C GLY A 58 -6.56 8.82 9.01
N ILE A 59 -7.74 8.81 8.41
CA ILE A 59 -8.36 7.62 7.82
C ILE A 59 -8.03 7.57 6.32
N SER A 60 -7.84 6.38 5.77
CA SER A 60 -7.62 6.17 4.34
C SER A 60 -8.91 6.48 3.56
N LEU A 61 -8.78 7.34 2.54
CA LEU A 61 -9.91 7.68 1.70
C LEU A 61 -10.32 6.49 0.82
N ASP A 62 -9.35 5.67 0.39
CA ASP A 62 -9.59 4.44 -0.37
C ASP A 62 -10.40 3.43 0.43
N TRP A 63 -10.08 3.24 1.71
CA TRP A 63 -10.89 2.39 2.58
C TRP A 63 -12.29 2.98 2.80
N LEU A 64 -12.40 4.29 3.00
CA LEU A 64 -13.69 4.92 3.25
C LEU A 64 -14.65 4.82 2.05
N LEU A 65 -14.14 5.07 0.84
CA LEU A 65 -14.93 5.10 -0.39
C LEU A 65 -15.06 3.71 -1.03
N LEU A 66 -13.94 3.01 -1.25
CA LEU A 66 -13.92 1.71 -1.92
C LEU A 66 -14.06 0.54 -0.94
N GLY A 67 -13.53 0.69 0.28
CA GLY A 67 -13.45 -0.42 1.25
C GLY A 67 -12.20 -1.26 1.06
N GLU A 68 -11.23 -0.75 0.32
CA GLU A 68 -9.98 -1.43 0.00
C GLU A 68 -8.84 -0.85 0.82
N GLY A 69 -7.90 -1.71 1.20
CA GLY A 69 -6.70 -1.30 1.93
C GLY A 69 -6.91 -1.04 3.43
N PRO A 70 -5.90 -0.46 4.10
CA PRO A 70 -5.93 -0.22 5.53
C PRO A 70 -6.88 0.92 5.92
N VAL A 71 -7.56 0.79 7.06
CA VAL A 71 -8.51 1.79 7.59
C VAL A 71 -7.82 3.09 7.93
N LEU A 72 -6.72 2.99 8.67
CA LEU A 72 -5.89 4.13 8.96
C LEU A 72 -5.10 4.45 7.70
N ARG A 73 -5.05 5.73 7.36
CA ARG A 73 -4.02 6.19 6.44
C ARG A 73 -2.71 5.74 7.07
N PRO A 74 -1.83 5.03 6.35
CA PRO A 74 -0.48 4.87 6.84
C PRO A 74 0.01 6.28 7.11
N VAL A 75 0.16 6.63 8.39
CA VAL A 75 0.88 7.83 8.78
C VAL A 75 2.16 7.75 7.96
N ALA A 76 2.57 8.86 7.35
CA ALA A 76 3.89 8.99 6.74
C ALA A 76 4.99 8.90 7.83
N GLY A 77 4.95 7.80 8.57
CA GLY A 77 5.75 7.36 9.71
C GLY A 77 5.97 5.84 9.63
N HIS A 78 5.77 5.24 8.45
CA HIS A 78 6.77 4.29 7.98
C HIS A 78 8.00 5.15 7.71
N SER A 79 9.00 5.09 8.60
CA SER A 79 10.20 5.93 8.64
C SER A 79 10.49 6.59 7.28
N PRO A 80 10.05 7.85 7.06
CA PRO A 80 10.38 8.54 5.83
C PRO A 80 11.88 8.61 5.68
N GLU A 81 12.67 8.52 6.77
CA GLU A 81 14.13 8.47 6.68
C GLU A 81 14.66 7.26 5.91
N GLU A 82 14.17 6.04 6.09
CA GLU A 82 14.67 4.87 5.34
C GLU A 82 14.21 4.87 3.88
N ASN A 83 12.93 5.20 3.64
CA ASN A 83 12.40 5.26 2.27
C ASN A 83 12.87 6.50 1.50
N GLN A 84 13.10 7.63 2.19
CA GLN A 84 13.66 8.84 1.60
C GLN A 84 15.17 8.70 1.42
N ASP A 85 15.90 8.04 2.32
CA ASP A 85 17.33 7.74 2.15
C ASP A 85 17.52 6.75 1.00
N ASN A 86 16.70 5.70 0.92
CA ASN A 86 16.69 4.80 -0.24
C ASN A 86 16.31 5.55 -1.53
N SER A 87 15.25 6.37 -1.52
CA SER A 87 14.88 7.19 -2.69
C SER A 87 15.97 8.19 -3.06
N ASN A 88 16.64 8.80 -2.08
CA ASN A 88 17.73 9.77 -2.31
C ASN A 88 18.96 9.06 -2.88
N ARG A 89 19.32 7.89 -2.35
CA ARG A 89 20.38 7.04 -2.89
C ARG A 89 20.07 6.59 -4.31
N GLU A 90 18.86 6.10 -4.56
CA GLU A 90 18.39 5.70 -5.89
C GLU A 90 18.44 6.89 -6.87
N ASN A 91 17.93 8.05 -6.47
CA ASN A 91 17.98 9.27 -7.27
C ASN A 91 19.42 9.71 -7.56
N THR A 92 20.32 9.56 -6.59
CA THR A 92 21.75 9.85 -6.77
C THR A 92 22.39 8.89 -7.77
N ILE A 93 22.10 7.58 -7.66
CA ILE A 93 22.59 6.56 -8.60
C ILE A 93 22.07 6.84 -10.01
N LEU A 94 20.79 7.19 -10.16
CA LEU A 94 20.20 7.53 -11.46
C LEU A 94 20.81 8.81 -12.06
N ALA A 95 21.14 9.80 -11.22
CA ALA A 95 21.83 11.01 -11.67
C ALA A 95 23.24 10.70 -12.18
N LEU A 96 23.99 9.85 -11.45
CA LEU A 96 25.32 9.39 -11.88
C LEU A 96 25.23 8.57 -13.18
N TRP A 97 24.26 7.64 -13.28
CA TRP A 97 24.02 6.83 -14.47
C TRP A 97 23.77 7.65 -15.74
N ARG A 98 23.04 8.77 -15.60
CA ARG A 98 22.76 9.69 -16.72
C ARG A 98 23.98 10.49 -17.16
N LEU A 99 24.96 10.70 -16.27
CA LEU A 99 26.20 11.43 -16.56
C LEU A 99 27.28 10.56 -17.21
N LEU A 100 27.21 9.24 -17.00
CA LEU A 100 28.10 8.26 -17.62
C LEU A 100 27.95 8.22 -19.15
N ASN A 101 28.96 7.72 -19.86
CA ASN A 101 28.87 7.48 -21.30
C ASN A 101 28.21 6.12 -21.60
N GLU A 102 27.84 5.88 -22.86
CA GLU A 102 27.15 4.63 -23.24
C GLU A 102 28.02 3.39 -23.00
N GLU A 103 29.32 3.48 -23.28
CA GLU A 103 30.28 2.39 -23.00
C GLU A 103 30.35 2.05 -21.51
N ASP A 104 30.43 3.06 -20.65
CA ASP A 104 30.50 2.86 -19.20
C ASP A 104 29.19 2.29 -18.65
N ARG A 105 28.04 2.75 -19.17
CA ARG A 105 26.73 2.17 -18.84
C ARG A 105 26.66 0.70 -19.23
N HIS A 106 27.06 0.34 -20.44
CA HIS A 106 27.09 -1.04 -20.90
C HIS A 106 28.02 -1.92 -20.05
N ALA A 107 29.20 -1.41 -19.67
CA ALA A 107 30.13 -2.12 -18.81
C ALA A 107 29.54 -2.39 -17.42
N ILE A 108 28.88 -1.39 -16.82
CA ILE A 108 28.23 -1.55 -15.51
C ILE A 108 27.05 -2.52 -15.60
N GLN A 109 26.24 -2.46 -16.66
CA GLN A 109 25.14 -3.39 -16.87
C GLN A 109 25.66 -4.84 -16.99
N HIS A 110 26.69 -5.06 -17.81
CA HIS A 110 27.29 -6.38 -17.97
C HIS A 110 27.85 -6.91 -16.65
N ALA A 111 28.58 -6.09 -15.91
CA ALA A 111 29.11 -6.47 -14.60
C ALA A 111 28.00 -6.81 -13.59
N LEU A 112 26.85 -6.10 -13.66
CA LEU A 112 25.70 -6.38 -12.81
C LEU A 112 25.02 -7.71 -13.18
N GLU A 113 24.84 -7.97 -14.48
CA GLU A 113 24.26 -9.22 -14.99
C GLU A 113 25.14 -10.42 -14.63
N GLU A 114 26.45 -10.30 -14.79
CA GLU A 114 27.42 -11.34 -14.44
C GLU A 114 27.41 -11.61 -12.92
N LYS A 115 27.41 -10.56 -12.09
CA LYS A 115 27.33 -10.69 -10.64
C LYS A 115 25.98 -11.26 -10.16
N ARG A 116 24.90 -11.07 -10.91
CA ARG A 116 23.60 -11.70 -10.63
C ARG A 116 23.64 -13.19 -10.98
N ARG A 117 24.13 -13.52 -12.19
CA ARG A 117 24.24 -14.90 -12.67
C ARG A 117 25.11 -15.76 -11.75
N LEU A 118 26.24 -15.24 -11.27
CA LEU A 118 27.10 -15.96 -10.34
C LEU A 118 26.39 -16.29 -9.02
N ARG A 119 25.66 -15.34 -8.45
CA ARG A 119 24.88 -15.56 -7.22
C ARG A 119 23.76 -16.58 -7.40
N ASP A 120 23.07 -16.54 -8.53
CA ASP A 120 22.05 -17.53 -8.85
C ASP A 120 22.66 -18.94 -8.95
N MET A 121 23.83 -19.07 -9.59
CA MET A 121 24.56 -20.34 -9.67
C MET A 121 25.04 -20.82 -8.29
N GLU A 122 25.55 -19.93 -7.44
CA GLU A 122 25.93 -20.27 -6.05
C GLU A 122 24.74 -20.77 -5.24
N LEU A 123 23.57 -20.13 -5.39
CA LEU A 123 22.35 -20.56 -4.70
C LEU A 123 21.90 -21.95 -5.17
N GLN A 124 21.93 -22.20 -6.49
CA GLN A 124 21.61 -23.51 -7.06
C GLN A 124 22.58 -24.59 -6.57
N LEU A 125 23.87 -24.28 -6.48
CA LEU A 125 24.86 -25.20 -5.91
C LEU A 125 24.58 -25.51 -4.44
N ALA A 126 24.22 -24.50 -3.64
CA ALA A 126 23.87 -24.69 -2.23
C ALA A 126 22.62 -25.57 -2.06
N GLU A 127 21.61 -25.36 -2.91
CA GLU A 127 20.39 -26.16 -2.95
C GLU A 127 20.68 -27.62 -3.33
N MET A 128 21.45 -27.85 -4.39
CA MET A 128 21.87 -29.19 -4.81
C MET A 128 22.68 -29.89 -3.72
N ALA A 129 23.60 -29.19 -3.06
CA ALA A 129 24.37 -29.74 -1.95
C ALA A 129 23.48 -30.14 -0.76
N ALA A 130 22.47 -29.33 -0.43
CA ALA A 130 21.50 -29.66 0.61
C ALA A 130 20.66 -30.90 0.27
N ILE A 131 20.24 -31.05 -1.00
CA ILE A 131 19.50 -32.23 -1.48
C ILE A 131 20.38 -33.49 -1.44
N LEU A 132 21.67 -33.38 -1.80
CA LEU A 132 22.57 -34.53 -1.73
C LEU A 132 22.84 -34.95 -0.27
N ALA A 133 22.96 -33.99 0.65
CA ALA A 133 23.13 -34.27 2.08
C ALA A 133 21.92 -34.99 2.69
N THR A 134 20.69 -34.70 2.22
CA THR A 134 19.48 -35.41 2.67
C THR A 134 19.32 -36.81 2.05
N LEU A 135 20.00 -37.09 0.93
CA LEU A 135 20.01 -38.41 0.27
C LEU A 135 21.17 -39.32 0.75
N GLN A 136 22.19 -38.78 1.42
CA GLN A 136 23.30 -39.55 1.97
C GLN A 136 23.00 -40.51 3.15
N PRO A 137 21.94 -40.39 3.99
CA PRO A 137 21.74 -41.33 5.10
C PRO A 137 21.26 -42.73 4.70
N ALA A 138 21.08 -43.03 3.40
CA ALA A 138 20.54 -44.30 2.91
C ALA A 138 21.58 -45.29 2.37
N LYS A 139 22.90 -45.00 2.45
CA LYS A 139 23.94 -45.85 1.85
C LYS A 139 24.89 -46.52 2.86
N GLU A 140 24.59 -46.48 4.15
CA GLU A 140 25.32 -47.20 5.19
C GLU A 140 24.42 -48.25 5.86
N THR A 141 24.13 -49.34 5.14
CA THR A 141 23.71 -50.64 5.72
C THR A 141 24.25 -51.77 4.88
#